data_AF-A0A267HSD4-F1
#
_entry.id   AF-A0A267HSD4-F1
#
_cell.length_a   1.000
_cell.length_b   1.000
_cell.length_c   1.000
_cell.angle_alpha   90.00
_cell.angle_beta   90.00
_cell.angle_gamma   90.00
#
_symmetry.space_group_name_H-M   'P 1'
#
loop_
_entity.id
_entity.type
_entity.pdbx_description
1 polymer ?
#
loop_
_entity_poly.entity_id
_entity_poly.type
_entity_poly.pdbx_seq_one_letter_code
_entity_poly.pdbx_strand_id
1 'polypeptide(L)'
;MKKIILILNHVQAGMGSDENAQLAPSGKKTALGPGQTLNPLFKEHDAQIIATLFCGDQYYEGHQAEVQKKFIGFAKKFEADAVLCGPAMHYPYFGEMAASLAEALNKAGIPAAAAMSEENPAVEKYEKKVAIIKMPKKGGIGLNDSFKNMAAYVSTLAHDEDVSNMQAMLF
;
A
#
# COMPACT_ATOMS: atom_id res chain seq x y z
N MET A 1 11.05 -8.37 14.56
CA MET A 1 10.92 -7.62 13.30
C MET A 1 9.99 -8.28 12.31
N LYS A 2 8.78 -7.73 12.18
CA LYS A 2 7.77 -8.07 11.18
C LYS A 2 8.16 -7.65 9.76
N LYS A 3 7.71 -8.43 8.77
CA LYS A 3 8.03 -8.29 7.35
C LYS A 3 6.90 -7.58 6.63
N ILE A 4 7.17 -6.36 6.20
CA ILE A 4 6.23 -5.53 5.45
C ILE A 4 6.57 -5.58 3.96
N ILE A 5 5.55 -5.73 3.13
CA ILE A 5 5.66 -5.43 1.69
C ILE A 5 4.97 -4.10 1.42
N LEU A 6 5.64 -3.26 0.62
CA LEU A 6 5.06 -2.04 0.08
C LEU A 6 4.62 -2.28 -1.37
N ILE A 7 3.41 -1.88 -1.73
CA ILE A 7 2.93 -1.92 -3.11
C ILE A 7 2.75 -0.49 -3.64
N LEU A 8 3.45 -0.18 -4.72
CA LEU A 8 3.45 1.14 -5.37
C LEU A 8 2.98 1.07 -6.83
N ASN A 9 2.58 2.21 -7.39
CA ASN A 9 2.56 2.33 -8.84
C ASN A 9 3.99 2.54 -9.38
N HIS A 10 4.12 2.47 -10.70
CA HIS A 10 5.36 2.73 -11.43
C HIS A 10 6.02 4.08 -11.05
N VAL A 11 5.25 5.17 -10.95
CA VAL A 11 5.79 6.50 -10.61
C VAL A 11 6.43 6.51 -9.24
N GLN A 12 5.71 6.05 -8.22
CA GLN A 12 6.21 6.07 -6.84
C GLN A 12 7.32 5.06 -6.61
N ALA A 13 7.35 3.97 -7.38
CA ALA A 13 8.47 3.04 -7.38
C ALA A 13 9.73 3.61 -8.07
N GLY A 14 9.64 4.79 -8.71
CA GLY A 14 10.74 5.41 -9.45
C GLY A 14 11.02 4.75 -10.79
N MET A 15 10.01 4.12 -11.40
CA MET A 15 10.12 3.39 -12.67
C MET A 15 9.80 4.27 -13.88
N GLY A 16 9.68 5.60 -13.74
CA GLY A 16 9.32 6.53 -14.81
C GLY A 16 7.98 7.21 -14.57
N SER A 17 7.50 7.95 -15.57
CA SER A 17 6.17 8.59 -15.56
C SER A 17 5.19 7.86 -16.49
N ASP A 18 4.27 8.58 -17.11
CA ASP A 18 3.14 8.04 -17.88
C ASP A 18 3.58 7.07 -19.01
N GLU A 19 4.80 7.21 -19.54
CA GLU A 19 5.38 6.28 -20.52
C GLU A 19 5.45 4.83 -20.00
N ASN A 20 5.47 4.65 -18.68
CA ASN A 20 5.50 3.36 -18.01
C ASN A 20 4.20 3.03 -17.25
N ALA A 21 3.10 3.72 -17.55
CA ALA A 21 1.78 3.40 -16.97
C ALA A 21 1.28 1.99 -17.34
N GLN A 22 1.82 1.40 -18.41
CA GLN A 22 1.56 0.03 -18.86
C GLN A 22 2.61 -0.99 -18.37
N LEU A 23 3.44 -0.64 -17.37
CA LEU A 23 4.46 -1.54 -16.84
C LEU A 23 3.85 -2.78 -16.17
N ALA A 24 4.25 -3.96 -16.64
CA ALA A 24 3.84 -5.23 -16.04
C ALA A 24 4.27 -5.37 -14.56
N PRO A 25 3.56 -6.16 -13.74
CA PRO A 25 3.83 -6.29 -12.31
C PRO A 25 5.21 -6.88 -12.02
N SER A 26 5.99 -6.21 -11.17
CA SER A 26 7.35 -6.59 -10.77
C SER A 26 7.64 -6.21 -9.31
N GLY A 27 8.88 -6.40 -8.85
CA GLY A 27 9.29 -6.03 -7.49
C GLY A 27 10.79 -6.08 -7.24
N LYS A 28 11.24 -5.35 -6.22
CA LYS A 28 12.62 -5.34 -5.72
C LYS A 28 12.66 -5.63 -4.22
N LYS A 29 13.67 -6.36 -3.76
CA LYS A 29 13.91 -6.66 -2.33
C LYS A 29 14.57 -5.47 -1.61
N THR A 30 13.95 -4.31 -1.70
CA THR A 30 14.38 -3.07 -1.05
C THR A 30 13.20 -2.11 -0.96
N ALA A 31 13.31 -1.11 -0.09
CA ALA A 31 12.37 -0.01 -0.02
C ALA A 31 12.60 0.97 -1.19
N LEU A 32 11.54 1.27 -1.96
CA LEU A 32 11.58 2.23 -3.06
C LEU A 32 10.67 3.44 -2.78
N GLY A 33 11.03 4.59 -3.35
CA GLY A 33 10.27 5.83 -3.24
C GLY A 33 9.84 6.17 -1.81
N PRO A 34 8.54 6.34 -1.52
CA PRO A 34 8.07 6.65 -0.16
C PRO A 34 8.44 5.57 0.87
N GLY A 35 8.74 4.35 0.42
CA GLY A 35 9.26 3.28 1.27
C GLY A 35 10.56 3.67 1.98
N GLN A 36 11.40 4.52 1.40
CA GLN A 36 12.63 4.97 2.06
C GLN A 36 12.35 5.82 3.31
N THR A 37 11.28 6.63 3.26
CA THR A 37 10.79 7.42 4.41
C THR A 37 10.02 6.56 5.40
N LEU A 38 9.22 5.61 4.91
CA LEU A 38 8.42 4.72 5.76
C LEU A 38 9.27 3.69 6.52
N ASN A 39 10.37 3.19 5.94
CA ASN A 39 11.11 2.08 6.53
C ASN A 39 11.69 2.38 7.93
N PRO A 40 12.28 3.56 8.21
CA PRO A 40 12.64 3.95 9.57
C PRO A 40 11.45 3.97 10.54
N LEU A 41 10.29 4.49 10.10
CA LEU A 41 9.09 4.55 10.93
C LEU A 41 8.56 3.14 11.25
N PHE A 42 8.58 2.22 10.28
CA PHE A 42 8.27 0.81 10.54
C PHE A 42 9.21 0.19 11.59
N LYS A 43 10.51 0.55 11.56
CA LYS A 43 11.49 0.03 12.55
C LYS A 43 11.21 0.49 13.97
N GLU A 44 10.60 1.66 14.16
CA GLU A 44 10.14 2.13 15.48
C GLU A 44 9.07 1.21 16.08
N HIS A 45 8.40 0.39 15.24
CA HIS A 45 7.34 -0.56 15.62
C HIS A 45 7.74 -2.04 15.45
N ASP A 46 9.03 -2.37 15.56
CA ASP A 46 9.56 -3.73 15.30
C ASP A 46 9.09 -4.32 13.95
N ALA A 47 9.03 -3.50 12.90
CA ALA A 47 8.69 -3.92 11.54
C ALA A 47 9.70 -3.36 10.52
N GLN A 48 9.73 -3.93 9.31
CA GLN A 48 10.60 -3.44 8.24
C GLN A 48 10.03 -3.76 6.86
N ILE A 49 10.30 -2.87 5.89
CA ILE A 49 9.96 -3.12 4.48
C ILE A 49 11.03 -4.04 3.89
N ILE A 50 10.64 -5.27 3.57
CA ILE A 50 11.54 -6.29 2.99
C ILE A 50 11.53 -6.29 1.47
N ALA A 51 10.47 -5.78 0.85
CA ALA A 51 10.32 -5.68 -0.58
C ALA A 51 9.32 -4.59 -0.97
N THR A 52 9.54 -4.02 -2.15
CA THR A 52 8.57 -3.16 -2.82
C THR A 52 8.13 -3.86 -4.10
N LEU A 53 6.83 -4.14 -4.22
CA LEU A 53 6.20 -4.58 -5.46
C LEU A 53 5.61 -3.38 -6.18
N PHE A 54 5.55 -3.42 -7.50
CA PHE A 54 5.01 -2.32 -8.29
C PHE A 54 4.42 -2.76 -9.62
N CYS A 55 3.44 -1.99 -10.08
CA CYS A 55 2.76 -2.18 -11.37
C CYS A 55 2.50 -0.80 -12.00
N GLY A 56 2.45 -0.75 -13.33
CA GLY A 56 1.76 0.33 -14.03
C GLY A 56 0.30 0.35 -13.59
N ASP A 57 -0.19 1.51 -13.16
CA ASP A 57 -1.54 1.65 -12.63
C ASP A 57 -2.61 1.54 -13.74
N GLN A 58 -2.28 1.96 -14.97
CA GLN A 58 -3.13 1.70 -16.14
C GLN A 58 -3.01 0.25 -16.66
N TYR A 59 -1.86 -0.41 -16.48
CA TYR A 59 -1.75 -1.85 -16.78
C TYR A 59 -2.74 -2.66 -15.93
N TYR A 60 -2.87 -2.28 -14.65
CA TYR A 60 -3.75 -2.96 -13.70
C TYR A 60 -5.21 -2.98 -14.16
N GLU A 61 -5.73 -1.89 -14.73
CA GLU A 61 -7.11 -1.77 -15.20
C GLU A 61 -7.53 -2.93 -16.12
N GLY A 62 -6.64 -3.35 -17.02
CA GLY A 62 -6.88 -4.47 -17.95
C GLY A 62 -6.48 -5.85 -17.43
N HIS A 63 -5.74 -5.94 -16.31
CA HIS A 63 -5.07 -7.18 -15.88
C HIS A 63 -5.22 -7.47 -14.38
N GLN A 64 -6.28 -6.96 -13.74
CA GLN A 64 -6.45 -7.01 -12.28
C GLN A 64 -6.24 -8.42 -11.69
N ALA A 65 -6.93 -9.43 -12.23
CA ALA A 65 -6.85 -10.80 -11.74
C ALA A 65 -5.44 -11.40 -11.83
N GLU A 66 -4.71 -11.09 -12.90
CA GLU A 66 -3.32 -11.52 -13.08
C GLU A 66 -2.41 -10.86 -12.04
N VAL A 67 -2.50 -9.53 -11.92
CA VAL A 67 -1.67 -8.75 -11.01
C VAL A 67 -1.93 -9.14 -9.55
N GLN A 68 -3.20 -9.27 -9.15
CA GLN A 68 -3.60 -9.72 -7.82
C GLN A 68 -3.01 -11.10 -7.51
N LYS A 69 -3.18 -12.08 -8.40
CA LYS A 69 -2.63 -13.43 -8.24
C LYS A 69 -1.11 -13.40 -8.06
N LYS A 70 -0.41 -12.59 -8.85
CA LYS A 70 1.05 -12.47 -8.79
C LYS A 70 1.52 -11.82 -7.49
N PHE A 71 0.89 -10.73 -7.06
CA PHE A 71 1.27 -10.02 -5.83
C PHE A 71 0.93 -10.81 -4.57
N ILE A 72 -0.21 -11.50 -4.53
CA ILE A 72 -0.53 -12.47 -3.46
C ILE A 72 0.54 -13.57 -3.42
N GLY A 73 0.93 -14.11 -4.58
CA GLY A 73 2.00 -15.10 -4.68
C GLY A 73 3.34 -14.60 -4.13
N PHE A 74 3.72 -13.36 -4.44
CA PHE A 74 4.93 -12.75 -3.89
C PHE A 74 4.84 -12.52 -2.38
N ALA A 75 3.70 -12.02 -1.90
CA ALA A 75 3.50 -11.79 -0.47
C ALA A 75 3.60 -13.09 0.34
N LYS A 76 3.01 -14.18 -0.13
CA LYS A 76 3.17 -15.51 0.48
C LYS A 76 4.60 -16.01 0.41
N LYS A 77 5.25 -15.91 -0.76
CA LYS A 77 6.63 -16.35 -0.97
C LYS A 77 7.65 -15.61 -0.09
N PHE A 78 7.41 -14.33 0.16
CA PHE A 78 8.26 -13.52 1.03
C PHE A 78 7.83 -13.57 2.50
N GLU A 79 6.78 -14.35 2.82
CA GLU A 79 6.23 -14.50 4.16
C GLU A 79 5.91 -13.14 4.78
N ALA A 80 5.22 -12.28 4.02
CA ALA A 80 4.83 -10.97 4.50
C ALA A 80 3.87 -11.12 5.70
N ASP A 81 4.18 -10.43 6.80
CA ASP A 81 3.29 -10.34 7.95
C ASP A 81 2.16 -9.34 7.69
N ALA A 82 2.43 -8.26 6.95
CA ALA A 82 1.42 -7.34 6.44
C ALA A 82 1.87 -6.62 5.16
N VAL A 83 0.92 -5.98 4.48
CA VAL A 83 1.15 -5.24 3.24
C VAL A 83 0.56 -3.83 3.31
N LEU A 84 1.35 -2.82 2.93
CA LEU A 84 0.87 -1.47 2.69
C LEU A 84 0.70 -1.26 1.19
N CYS A 85 -0.52 -0.97 0.75
CA CYS A 85 -0.84 -0.60 -0.64
C CYS A 85 -1.01 0.93 -0.74
N GLY A 86 -0.16 1.60 -1.50
CA GLY A 86 -0.05 3.07 -1.46
C GLY A 86 1.31 3.50 -0.92
N PRO A 87 1.50 4.80 -0.63
CA PRO A 87 0.49 5.87 -0.47
C PRO A 87 -0.03 6.47 -1.80
N ALA A 88 -1.31 6.36 -2.13
CA ALA A 88 -1.85 6.75 -3.44
C ALA A 88 -2.22 8.23 -3.62
N MET A 89 -2.26 9.04 -2.57
CA MET A 89 -2.73 10.44 -2.63
C MET A 89 -4.10 10.52 -3.35
N HIS A 90 -4.31 11.53 -4.21
CA HIS A 90 -5.54 11.71 -4.99
C HIS A 90 -5.52 11.02 -6.36
N TYR A 91 -4.50 10.19 -6.65
CA TYR A 91 -4.33 9.61 -7.98
C TYR A 91 -5.35 8.50 -8.24
N PRO A 92 -6.30 8.64 -9.19
CA PRO A 92 -7.43 7.73 -9.30
C PRO A 92 -7.04 6.29 -9.63
N TYR A 93 -6.24 6.09 -10.69
CA TYR A 93 -5.82 4.74 -11.11
C TYR A 93 -5.02 4.04 -10.01
N PHE A 94 -4.12 4.76 -9.35
CA PHE A 94 -3.33 4.16 -8.29
C PHE A 94 -4.14 3.91 -7.01
N GLY A 95 -5.11 4.77 -6.68
CA GLY A 95 -6.04 4.53 -5.58
C GLY A 95 -6.88 3.29 -5.78
N GLU A 96 -7.47 3.12 -6.97
CA GLU A 96 -8.20 1.92 -7.36
C GLU A 96 -7.31 0.67 -7.25
N MET A 97 -6.10 0.72 -7.82
CA MET A 97 -5.14 -0.38 -7.72
C MET A 97 -4.80 -0.72 -6.27
N ALA A 98 -4.51 0.28 -5.43
CA ALA A 98 -4.11 0.09 -4.05
C ALA A 98 -5.23 -0.53 -3.19
N ALA A 99 -6.44 0.00 -3.26
CA ALA A 99 -7.57 -0.52 -2.48
C ALA A 99 -8.01 -1.90 -2.96
N SER A 100 -8.06 -2.12 -4.28
CA SER A 100 -8.40 -3.42 -4.88
C SER A 100 -7.39 -4.51 -4.51
N LEU A 101 -6.09 -4.19 -4.51
CA LEU A 101 -5.04 -5.14 -4.08
C LEU A 101 -5.11 -5.42 -2.58
N ALA A 102 -5.35 -4.41 -1.74
CA ALA A 102 -5.53 -4.62 -0.31
C ALA A 102 -6.73 -5.55 -0.03
N GLU A 103 -7.83 -5.37 -0.74
CA GLU A 103 -9.01 -6.23 -0.61
C GLU A 103 -8.69 -7.69 -1.00
N ALA A 104 -7.99 -7.88 -2.12
CA ALA A 104 -7.60 -9.20 -2.61
C ALA A 104 -6.61 -9.91 -1.67
N LEU A 105 -5.64 -9.18 -1.10
CA LEU A 105 -4.70 -9.69 -0.11
C LEU A 105 -5.40 -10.12 1.18
N ASN A 106 -6.30 -9.29 1.70
CA ASN A 106 -7.10 -9.61 2.88
C ASN A 106 -7.95 -10.87 2.66
N LYS A 107 -8.64 -10.99 1.51
CA LYS A 107 -9.38 -12.21 1.12
C LYS A 107 -8.48 -13.45 1.01
N ALA A 108 -7.20 -13.26 0.72
CA ALA A 108 -6.21 -14.33 0.65
C ALA A 108 -5.53 -14.66 2.00
N GLY A 109 -5.97 -14.02 3.10
CA GLY A 109 -5.47 -14.22 4.45
C GLY A 109 -4.18 -13.46 4.77
N ILE A 110 -3.86 -12.40 4.03
CA ILE A 110 -2.65 -11.58 4.24
C ILE A 110 -3.11 -10.19 4.68
N PRO A 111 -2.83 -9.77 5.93
CA PRO A 111 -3.24 -8.46 6.43
C PRO A 111 -2.74 -7.32 5.53
N ALA A 112 -3.64 -6.49 5.05
CA ALA A 112 -3.31 -5.41 4.14
C ALA A 112 -4.19 -4.17 4.39
N ALA A 113 -3.57 -3.01 4.26
CA ALA A 113 -4.24 -1.71 4.30
C ALA A 113 -3.87 -0.89 3.05
N ALA A 114 -4.78 -0.02 2.65
CA ALA A 114 -4.52 1.00 1.64
C ALA A 114 -4.24 2.35 2.30
N ALA A 115 -3.57 3.26 1.59
CA ALA A 115 -3.42 4.64 2.03
C ALA A 115 -3.64 5.60 0.86
N MET A 116 -4.53 6.58 1.02
CA MET A 116 -4.86 7.57 -0.03
C MET A 116 -5.54 8.80 0.56
N SER A 117 -5.76 9.83 -0.26
CA SER A 117 -6.47 11.04 0.18
C SER A 117 -7.98 10.92 -0.04
N GLU A 118 -8.75 11.73 0.68
CA GLU A 118 -10.22 11.73 0.62
C GLU A 118 -10.74 12.02 -0.79
N GLU A 119 -9.99 12.81 -1.58
CA GLU A 119 -10.35 13.13 -2.96
C GLU A 119 -10.14 11.95 -3.93
N ASN A 120 -9.57 10.84 -3.47
CA ASN A 120 -9.41 9.65 -4.30
C ASN A 120 -10.76 8.91 -4.41
N PRO A 121 -11.30 8.66 -5.62
CA PRO A 121 -12.61 8.01 -5.78
C PRO A 121 -12.66 6.59 -5.22
N ALA A 122 -11.50 5.95 -5.01
CA ALA A 122 -11.44 4.64 -4.40
C ALA A 122 -11.86 4.66 -2.92
N VAL A 123 -11.81 5.79 -2.21
CA VAL A 123 -12.25 5.88 -0.80
C VAL A 123 -13.72 5.46 -0.67
N GLU A 124 -14.62 6.14 -1.37
CA GLU A 124 -16.06 5.85 -1.34
C GLU A 124 -16.38 4.39 -1.72
N LYS A 125 -15.62 3.83 -2.66
CA LYS A 125 -15.83 2.47 -3.16
C LYS A 125 -15.37 1.37 -2.20
N TYR A 126 -14.38 1.66 -1.35
CA TYR A 126 -13.61 0.65 -0.63
C TYR A 126 -13.49 0.85 0.89
N GLU A 127 -13.80 2.02 1.45
CA GLU A 127 -13.66 2.31 2.89
C GLU A 127 -14.40 1.30 3.79
N LYS A 128 -15.52 0.75 3.31
CA LYS A 128 -16.30 -0.27 4.04
C LYS A 128 -15.78 -1.70 3.88
N LYS A 129 -14.77 -1.92 3.03
CA LYS A 129 -14.24 -3.23 2.64
C LYS A 129 -12.79 -3.44 3.06
N VAL A 130 -12.02 -2.36 3.12
CA VAL A 130 -10.60 -2.36 3.48
C VAL A 130 -10.30 -1.15 4.33
N ALA A 131 -9.34 -1.30 5.24
CA ALA A 131 -8.81 -0.15 5.97
C ALA A 131 -8.09 0.79 4.99
N ILE A 132 -8.57 2.03 4.90
CA ILE A 132 -7.95 3.09 4.10
C ILE A 132 -7.41 4.16 5.04
N ILE A 133 -6.08 4.20 5.18
CA ILE A 133 -5.37 5.14 6.03
C ILE A 133 -5.38 6.51 5.36
N LYS A 134 -5.86 7.52 6.09
CA LYS A 134 -5.97 8.90 5.64
C LYS A 134 -4.59 9.48 5.35
N MET A 135 -4.47 10.19 4.23
CA MET A 135 -3.30 11.01 3.93
C MET A 135 -3.69 12.25 3.11
N PRO A 136 -2.87 13.31 3.06
CA PRO A 136 -3.15 14.44 2.20
C PRO A 136 -2.97 14.09 0.72
N LYS A 137 -3.65 14.84 -0.16
CA LYS A 137 -3.29 14.91 -1.58
C LYS A 137 -1.86 15.43 -1.77
N LYS A 138 -1.27 15.22 -2.96
CA LYS A 138 0.01 15.85 -3.32
C LYS A 138 -0.01 17.36 -3.04
N GLY A 139 0.99 17.85 -2.32
CA GLY A 139 1.12 19.26 -1.92
C GLY A 139 0.29 19.66 -0.69
N GLY A 140 -0.50 18.75 -0.12
CA GLY A 140 -1.22 19.00 1.14
C GLY A 140 -0.33 18.91 2.37
N ILE A 141 -0.87 19.38 3.50
CA ILE A 141 -0.19 19.39 4.81
C ILE A 141 -0.46 18.08 5.55
N GLY A 142 0.48 17.62 6.38
CA GLY A 142 0.28 16.43 7.24
C GLY A 142 0.81 15.11 6.68
N LEU A 143 1.66 15.16 5.64
CA LEU A 143 2.23 13.94 5.03
C LEU A 143 3.06 13.12 6.03
N ASN A 144 3.88 13.78 6.86
CA ASN A 144 4.71 13.10 7.85
C ASN A 144 3.87 12.36 8.90
N ASP A 145 2.80 12.97 9.41
CA ASP A 145 1.92 12.31 10.37
C ASP A 145 1.14 11.18 9.72
N SER A 146 0.78 11.33 8.44
CA SER A 146 0.18 10.23 7.67
C SER A 146 1.14 9.05 7.52
N PHE A 147 2.44 9.29 7.29
CA PHE A 147 3.44 8.21 7.27
C PHE A 147 3.59 7.51 8.62
N LYS A 148 3.53 8.25 9.73
CA LYS A 148 3.54 7.64 11.07
C LYS A 148 2.30 6.78 11.28
N ASN A 149 1.11 7.27 10.89
CA ASN A 149 -0.12 6.50 10.97
C ASN A 149 -0.08 5.24 10.10
N MET A 150 0.48 5.32 8.88
CA MET A 150 0.70 4.16 8.02
C MET A 150 1.61 3.12 8.67
N ALA A 151 2.75 3.56 9.21
CA ALA A 151 3.70 2.68 9.87
C ALA A 151 3.09 2.01 11.11
N ALA A 152 2.43 2.79 11.97
CA ALA A 152 1.78 2.27 13.17
C ALA A 152 0.69 1.25 12.83
N TYR A 153 -0.30 1.63 12.01
CA TYR A 153 -1.44 0.77 11.70
C TYR A 153 -1.04 -0.55 11.04
N VAL A 154 -0.17 -0.48 10.02
CA VAL A 154 0.27 -1.70 9.31
C VAL A 154 1.18 -2.56 10.19
N SER A 155 1.95 -1.96 11.10
CA SER A 155 2.72 -2.75 12.08
C SER A 155 1.81 -3.45 13.09
N THR A 156 0.76 -2.80 13.59
CA THR A 156 -0.24 -3.42 14.47
C THR A 156 -0.91 -4.61 13.77
N LEU A 157 -1.31 -4.45 12.51
CA LEU A 157 -1.81 -5.57 11.69
C LEU A 157 -0.78 -6.71 11.57
N ALA A 158 0.48 -6.38 11.31
CA ALA A 158 1.54 -7.37 11.17
C ALA A 158 1.78 -8.16 12.47
N HIS A 159 1.55 -7.54 13.63
CA HIS A 159 1.67 -8.18 14.95
C HIS A 159 0.42 -8.96 15.37
N ASP A 160 -0.64 -8.98 14.55
CA ASP A 160 -1.93 -9.59 14.90
C ASP A 160 -2.56 -8.94 16.15
N GLU A 161 -2.36 -7.63 16.29
CA GLU A 161 -2.86 -6.83 17.41
C GLU A 161 -4.18 -6.10 17.05
N ASP A 162 -4.96 -5.74 18.08
CA ASP A 162 -6.24 -5.06 17.89
C ASP A 162 -6.07 -3.61 17.37
N VAL A 163 -6.76 -3.31 16.28
CA VAL A 163 -6.75 -2.00 15.60
C VAL A 163 -8.01 -1.16 15.89
N SER A 164 -8.93 -1.64 16.74
CA SER A 164 -10.22 -0.98 17.01
C SER A 164 -10.07 0.47 17.49
N ASN A 165 -9.01 0.77 18.25
CA ASN A 165 -8.73 2.12 18.75
C ASN A 165 -8.07 3.05 17.73
N MET A 166 -7.81 2.58 16.51
CA MET A 166 -7.11 3.33 15.45
C MET A 166 -8.05 3.93 14.41
N GLN A 167 -9.37 3.85 14.61
CA GLN A 167 -10.38 4.26 13.63
C GLN A 167 -10.24 5.73 13.17
N ALA A 168 -9.72 6.62 14.03
CA ALA A 168 -9.47 8.02 13.66
C ALA A 168 -8.52 8.17 12.45
N MET A 169 -7.61 7.22 12.26
CA MET A 169 -6.64 7.20 11.16
C MET A 169 -7.24 6.74 9.83
N LEU A 170 -8.43 6.15 9.84
CA LEU A 170 -9.08 5.53 8.69
C LEU A 170 -10.27 6.35 8.18
N PHE A 171 -10.60 6.23 6.90
CA PHE A 171 -11.91 6.63 6.38
C PHE A 171 -12.99 5.66 6.87
#